data_AF-A0A1Q4FI82-F1
#
_entry.id   AF-A0A1Q4FI82-F1
#
_cell.length_a   1.000
_cell.length_b   1.000
_cell.length_c   1.000
_cell.angle_alpha   90.00
_cell.angle_beta   90.00
_cell.angle_gamma   90.00
#
_symmetry.space_group_name_H-M   'P 1'
#
loop_
_entity.id
_entity.type
_entity.pdbx_description
1 polymer ?
#
loop_
_entity_poly.entity_id
_entity_poly.type
_entity_poly.pdbx_seq_one_letter_code
_entity_poly.pdbx_strand_id
1 'polypeptide(L)'
;MRIPSLLTAALLSLCLALCSACSTTQRLARPDPTRTRTISVPVLQFVPVPAELTAATPAPPRPGATYQAMTDWIVSWAASLQQCNADKAAISNLHAEVKS
;
A
#
# COMPACT_ATOMS: atom_id res chain seq x y z
N MET A 1 -2.16 53.36 -23.49
CA MET A 1 -1.07 52.86 -22.62
C MET A 1 -0.27 51.82 -23.39
N ARG A 2 0.96 52.14 -23.83
CA ARG A 2 1.89 51.16 -24.42
C ARG A 2 2.75 50.60 -23.28
N ILE A 3 2.59 49.32 -22.97
CA ILE A 3 3.51 48.62 -22.07
C ILE A 3 4.88 48.60 -22.78
N PRO A 4 5.98 49.04 -22.14
CA PRO A 4 7.28 49.08 -22.80
C PRO A 4 7.71 47.64 -23.13
N SER A 5 7.99 47.39 -24.40
CA SER A 5 8.34 46.07 -24.97
C SER A 5 9.52 45.39 -24.27
N LEU A 6 10.36 46.17 -23.60
CA LEU A 6 11.50 45.73 -22.80
C LEU A 6 11.08 44.96 -21.54
N LEU A 7 10.03 45.39 -20.84
CA LEU A 7 9.53 44.69 -19.64
C LEU A 7 8.92 43.34 -20.01
N THR A 8 8.17 43.29 -21.11
CA THR A 8 7.60 42.03 -21.62
C THR A 8 8.69 41.05 -22.07
N ALA A 9 9.75 41.52 -22.73
CA ALA A 9 10.87 40.67 -23.14
C ALA A 9 11.65 40.12 -21.94
N ALA A 10 11.89 40.96 -20.92
CA ALA A 10 12.58 40.56 -19.70
C ALA A 10 11.78 39.50 -18.91
N LEU A 11 10.46 39.69 -18.77
CA LEU A 11 9.58 38.71 -18.12
C LEU A 11 9.53 37.39 -18.87
N LEU A 12 9.48 37.41 -20.21
CA LEU A 12 9.45 36.19 -21.02
C LEU A 12 10.76 35.40 -20.92
N SER A 13 11.90 36.11 -20.91
CA SER A 13 13.23 35.51 -20.70
C SER A 13 13.35 34.84 -19.33
N LEU A 14 12.87 35.53 -18.28
CA LEU A 14 12.84 34.97 -16.92
C LEU A 14 11.96 33.72 -16.85
N CYS A 15 10.75 33.74 -17.44
CA CYS A 15 9.87 32.58 -17.48
C CYS A 15 10.51 31.36 -18.16
N LEU A 16 11.19 31.56 -19.29
CA LEU A 16 11.90 30.48 -19.99
C LEU A 16 13.07 29.92 -19.16
N ALA A 17 13.79 30.79 -18.44
CA ALA A 17 14.85 30.38 -17.53
C ALA A 17 14.31 29.54 -16.36
N LEU A 18 13.19 29.94 -15.75
CA LEU A 18 12.55 29.15 -14.68
C LEU A 18 12.02 27.80 -15.21
N CYS A 19 11.37 27.79 -16.38
CA CYS A 19 10.86 26.56 -16.98
C CYS A 19 11.99 25.55 -17.26
N SER A 20 13.15 26.01 -17.74
CA SER A 20 14.29 25.13 -18.00
C SER A 20 14.94 24.59 -16.72
N ALA A 21 15.07 25.42 -15.68
CA ALA A 21 15.57 25.00 -14.37
C ALA A 21 14.64 24.01 -13.65
N CYS A 22 13.32 24.20 -13.74
CA CYS A 22 12.34 23.26 -13.20
C CYS A 22 12.34 21.92 -13.96
N SER A 23 12.59 21.94 -15.27
CA SER A 23 12.62 20.71 -16.08
C SER A 23 13.87 19.87 -15.83
N THR A 24 15.02 20.49 -15.56
CA THR A 24 16.27 19.78 -15.25
C THR A 24 16.26 19.17 -13.85
N THR A 25 15.70 19.86 -12.87
CA THR A 25 15.53 19.32 -11.51
C THR A 25 14.59 18.11 -11.48
N GLN A 26 13.50 18.12 -12.26
CA GLN A 26 12.62 16.95 -12.41
C GLN A 26 13.33 15.73 -13.01
N ARG A 27 14.29 15.91 -13.92
CA ARG A 27 15.07 14.79 -14.48
C ARG A 27 16.01 14.16 -13.44
N LEU A 28 16.53 14.95 -12.50
CA LEU A 28 17.42 14.45 -11.44
C LEU A 28 16.65 13.77 -10.29
N ALA A 29 15.40 14.17 -10.05
CA ALA A 29 14.52 13.57 -9.05
C ALA A 29 13.81 12.31 -9.53
N ARG A 30 13.73 12.08 -10.85
CA ARG A 30 13.10 10.88 -11.41
C ARG A 30 13.96 9.65 -11.07
N PRO A 31 13.35 8.56 -10.56
CA PRO A 31 14.05 7.29 -10.42
C PRO A 31 14.60 6.87 -11.79
N ASP A 32 15.92 6.75 -11.89
CA ASP A 32 16.59 6.28 -13.10
C ASP A 32 16.39 4.76 -13.21
N PRO A 33 15.71 4.26 -14.26
CA PRO A 33 15.45 2.84 -14.43
C PRO A 33 16.72 2.00 -14.64
N THR A 34 17.86 2.63 -14.91
CA THR A 34 19.17 1.96 -15.07
C THR A 34 20.02 1.99 -13.81
N ARG A 35 19.66 2.82 -12.82
CA ARG A 35 20.41 2.97 -11.57
C ARG A 35 19.83 2.07 -10.49
N THR A 36 20.27 0.82 -10.47
CA THR A 36 19.99 -0.10 -9.36
C THR A 36 20.70 0.42 -8.10
N ARG A 37 19.94 0.93 -7.13
CA ARG A 37 20.46 1.20 -5.78
C ARG A 37 20.38 -0.10 -4.98
N THR A 38 21.51 -0.69 -4.66
CA THR A 38 21.58 -1.84 -3.74
C THR A 38 21.26 -1.34 -2.34
N ILE A 39 20.07 -1.68 -1.84
CA ILE A 39 19.69 -1.42 -0.46
C ILE A 39 20.03 -2.69 0.33
N SER A 40 20.91 -2.55 1.33
CA SER A 40 21.13 -3.63 2.29
C SER A 40 19.94 -3.65 3.24
N VAL A 41 19.01 -4.57 2.97
CA VAL A 41 17.91 -4.85 3.90
C VAL A 41 18.46 -5.82 4.95
N PRO A 42 18.39 -5.50 6.25
CA PRO A 42 18.79 -6.44 7.28
C PRO A 42 17.95 -7.72 7.14
N VAL A 43 18.62 -8.87 7.15
CA VAL A 43 17.95 -10.17 7.17
C VAL A 43 17.17 -10.25 8.47
N LEU A 44 15.86 -10.05 8.39
CA LEU A 44 14.96 -10.23 9.52
C LEU A 44 15.02 -11.72 9.89
N GLN A 45 15.43 -12.00 11.12
CA GLN A 45 15.45 -13.35 11.65
C GLN A 45 14.04 -13.94 11.56
N PHE A 46 13.96 -15.19 11.08
CA PHE A 46 12.69 -15.91 10.97
C PHE A 46 12.12 -16.14 12.37
N VAL A 47 11.09 -15.39 12.73
CA VAL A 47 10.31 -15.61 13.95
C VAL A 47 9.22 -16.62 13.60
N PRO A 48 9.14 -17.77 14.31
CA PRO A 48 8.12 -18.77 14.04
C PRO A 48 6.73 -18.15 14.25
N VAL A 49 5.85 -18.34 13.26
CA VAL A 49 4.49 -17.82 13.33
C VAL A 49 3.73 -18.49 14.48
N PRO A 50 3.13 -17.73 15.41
CA PRO A 50 2.29 -18.28 16.47
C PRO A 50 1.14 -19.13 15.94
N ALA A 51 0.81 -20.22 16.63
CA ALA A 51 -0.26 -21.14 16.22
C ALA A 51 -1.64 -20.46 16.09
N GLU A 52 -1.91 -19.45 16.91
CA GLU A 52 -3.16 -18.66 16.85
C GLU A 52 -3.37 -17.95 15.51
N LEU A 53 -2.28 -17.65 14.79
CA LEU A 53 -2.31 -16.95 13.50
C LEU A 53 -2.43 -17.90 12.30
N THR A 54 -2.38 -19.22 12.53
CA THR A 54 -2.47 -20.23 11.46
C THR A 54 -3.62 -21.22 11.69
N ALA A 55 -4.03 -21.43 12.94
CA ALA A 55 -5.19 -22.24 13.26
C ALA A 55 -6.50 -21.53 12.86
N ALA A 56 -7.43 -22.30 12.27
CA ALA A 56 -8.75 -21.79 11.91
C ALA A 56 -9.50 -21.27 13.15
N THR A 57 -10.04 -20.06 13.03
CA THR A 57 -10.90 -19.46 14.05
C THR A 57 -12.24 -20.20 14.08
N PRO A 58 -12.71 -20.67 15.25
CA PRO A 58 -14.01 -21.31 15.36
C PRO A 58 -15.15 -20.31 15.14
N ALA A 59 -16.26 -20.79 14.60
CA ALA A 59 -17.45 -19.96 14.44
C ALA A 59 -18.06 -19.59 15.81
N PRO A 60 -18.53 -18.34 15.97
CA PRO A 60 -19.23 -17.95 17.19
C PRO A 60 -20.56 -18.72 17.33
N PRO A 61 -21.11 -18.83 18.55
CA PRO A 61 -22.40 -19.48 18.77
C PRO A 61 -23.49 -18.87 17.89
N ARG A 62 -24.35 -19.73 17.32
CA ARG A 62 -25.50 -19.26 16.54
C ARG A 62 -26.50 -18.56 17.48
N PRO A 63 -27.06 -17.40 17.08
CA PRO A 63 -28.07 -16.70 17.86
C PRO A 63 -29.40 -17.46 17.90
N GLY A 64 -30.33 -16.99 18.74
CA GLY A 64 -31.66 -17.57 18.91
C GLY A 64 -32.50 -17.61 17.63
N ALA A 65 -33.69 -18.21 17.72
CA ALA A 65 -34.55 -18.53 16.57
C ALA A 65 -35.23 -17.32 15.90
N THR A 66 -34.98 -16.08 16.34
CA THR A 66 -35.56 -14.91 15.69
C THR A 66 -34.83 -14.60 14.40
N TYR A 67 -35.60 -14.33 13.35
CA TYR A 67 -35.07 -14.02 12.02
C TYR A 67 -34.11 -12.81 12.05
N GLN A 68 -34.45 -11.79 12.83
CA GLN A 68 -33.61 -10.60 13.00
C GLN A 68 -32.25 -10.95 13.62
N ALA A 69 -32.22 -11.72 14.71
CA ALA A 69 -30.96 -12.09 15.35
C ALA A 69 -30.07 -12.96 14.45
N MET A 70 -30.68 -13.87 13.66
CA MET A 70 -29.95 -14.68 12.69
C MET A 70 -29.37 -13.83 11.54
N THR A 71 -30.11 -12.83 11.08
CA THR A 71 -29.67 -11.93 10.00
C THR A 71 -28.49 -11.06 10.47
N ASP A 72 -28.60 -10.47 11.66
CA ASP A 72 -27.54 -9.65 12.24
C ASP A 72 -26.26 -10.47 12.43
N TRP A 73 -26.38 -11.75 12.82
CA TRP A 73 -25.24 -12.65 12.97
C TRP A 73 -24.57 -13.02 11.65
N ILE A 74 -25.34 -13.31 10.59
CA ILE A 74 -24.76 -13.64 9.28
C ILE A 74 -24.01 -12.45 8.71
N VAL A 75 -24.61 -11.25 8.75
CA VAL A 75 -24.03 -10.05 8.14
C VAL A 75 -22.78 -9.57 8.87
N SER A 76 -22.74 -9.69 10.20
CA SER A 76 -21.61 -9.16 11.00
C SER A 76 -20.49 -10.18 11.27
N TRP A 77 -20.78 -11.49 11.32
CA TRP A 77 -19.78 -12.48 11.76
C TRP A 77 -19.33 -13.44 10.68
N ALA A 78 -20.25 -13.95 9.85
CA ALA A 78 -19.92 -15.03 8.93
C ALA A 78 -18.92 -14.58 7.85
N ALA A 79 -19.13 -13.40 7.27
CA ALA A 79 -18.23 -12.82 6.27
C ALA A 79 -16.84 -12.51 6.88
N SER A 80 -16.80 -11.87 8.05
CA SER A 80 -15.56 -11.53 8.73
C SER A 80 -14.77 -12.78 9.17
N LEU A 81 -15.46 -13.85 9.60
CA LEU A 81 -14.83 -15.11 9.96
C LEU A 81 -14.24 -15.83 8.75
N GLN A 82 -14.96 -15.85 7.62
CA GLN A 82 -14.42 -16.42 6.39
C GLN A 82 -13.17 -15.69 5.93
N GLN A 83 -13.21 -14.35 5.92
CA GLN A 83 -12.05 -13.56 5.53
C GLN A 83 -10.87 -13.78 6.49
N CYS A 84 -11.11 -13.76 7.80
CA CYS A 84 -10.08 -14.02 8.79
C CYS A 84 -9.41 -15.39 8.58
N ASN A 85 -10.20 -16.44 8.36
CA ASN A 85 -9.66 -17.79 8.14
C ASN A 85 -8.91 -17.91 6.80
N ALA A 86 -9.33 -17.18 5.76
CA ALA A 86 -8.58 -17.09 4.51
C ALA A 86 -7.23 -16.40 4.71
N ASP A 87 -7.19 -15.29 5.46
CA ASP A 87 -5.96 -14.58 5.77
C ASP A 87 -4.98 -15.45 6.57
N LYS A 88 -5.47 -16.21 7.56
CA LYS A 88 -4.65 -17.18 8.32
C LYS A 88 -4.07 -18.29 7.45
N ALA A 89 -4.85 -18.80 6.48
CA ALA A 89 -4.36 -19.79 5.53
C ALA A 89 -3.27 -19.22 4.62
N ALA A 90 -3.42 -17.96 4.17
CA ALA A 90 -2.38 -17.28 3.39
C ALA A 90 -1.08 -17.11 4.19
N ILE A 91 -1.18 -16.73 5.47
CA ILE A 91 -0.02 -16.67 6.39
C ILE A 91 0.68 -18.04 6.47
N SER A 92 -0.10 -19.12 6.64
CA SER A 92 0.46 -20.49 6.70
C SER A 92 1.22 -20.87 5.42
N ASN A 93 0.67 -20.52 4.26
CA ASN A 93 1.29 -20.83 2.97
C ASN A 93 2.59 -20.05 2.75
N LEU A 94 2.57 -18.73 2.99
CA LEU A 94 3.76 -17.88 2.91
C LEU A 94 4.87 -18.35 3.87
N HIS A 95 4.48 -18.78 5.07
CA HIS A 95 5.44 -19.32 6.05
C HIS A 95 6.05 -20.65 5.59
N ALA A 96 5.30 -21.49 4.87
CA ALA A 96 5.82 -22.72 4.28
C ALA A 96 6.78 -22.43 3.12
N GLU A 97 6.47 -21.45 2.27
CA GLU A 97 7.34 -21.00 1.17
C GLU A 97 8.67 -20.40 1.66
N VAL A 98 8.65 -19.64 2.75
CA VAL A 98 9.88 -19.08 3.33
C VAL A 98 10.75 -20.17 3.99
N LYS A 99 10.14 -21.29 4.39
CA LYS A 99 10.86 -22.41 5.02
C LYS A 99 11.52 -23.36 4.01
N SER A 100 11.04 -23.41 2.75
CA SER A 100 11.57 -24.26 1.68
C SER A 100 12.82 -23.66 1.04
#